data_AF-A0A2G9PKC9-F1
#
_entry.id   AF-A0A2G9PKC9-F1
#
_cell.length_a   1.000
_cell.length_b   1.000
_cell.length_c   1.000
_cell.angle_alpha   90.00
_cell.angle_beta   90.00
_cell.angle_gamma   90.00
#
_symmetry.space_group_name_H-M   'P 1'
#
loop_
_entity.id
_entity.type
_entity.pdbx_description
1 polymer ?
#
loop_
_entity_poly.entity_id
_entity_poly.type
_entity_poly.pdbx_seq_one_letter_code
_entity_poly.pdbx_strand_id
1 'polypeptide(L)'
;MASEEEKKLELEACYRSLQQASQQLRELQKAVEILDNQLIDISSLLQALQDIKEVESGREILVPISNGIFINARLAEHDSFLVNVGSGVVVRKSLGETSELLQGRFSEVDAQRSEMLKQFEKSSATAQELEKRLQTLLGKG
;
A
#
# COMPACT_ATOMS: atom_id res chain seq x y z
N MET A 1 -45.52 15.14 19.17
CA MET A 1 -45.62 14.02 18.21
C MET A 1 -44.71 14.26 17.00
N ALA A 2 -44.86 15.33 16.22
CA ALA A 2 -43.96 15.63 15.09
C ALA A 2 -42.46 15.71 15.46
N SER A 3 -42.11 16.31 16.62
CA SER A 3 -40.69 16.47 17.04
C SER A 3 -40.01 15.18 17.51
N GLU A 4 -40.76 14.16 17.94
CA GLU A 4 -40.18 12.86 18.33
C GLU A 4 -39.90 11.99 17.11
N GLU A 5 -40.78 12.06 16.11
CA GLU A 5 -40.64 11.34 14.85
C GLU A 5 -39.50 11.93 14.01
N GLU A 6 -39.38 13.26 13.96
CA GLU A 6 -38.23 13.96 13.37
C GLU A 6 -36.90 13.58 14.05
N LYS A 7 -36.87 13.58 15.39
CA LYS A 7 -35.68 13.19 16.16
C LYS A 7 -35.28 11.72 15.92
N LYS A 8 -36.27 10.84 15.78
CA LYS A 8 -36.03 9.41 15.46
C LYS A 8 -35.47 9.25 14.05
N LEU A 9 -36.03 9.93 13.05
CA LEU A 9 -35.52 9.92 11.67
C LEU A 9 -34.08 10.45 11.59
N GLU A 10 -33.79 11.54 12.31
CA GLU A 10 -32.44 12.11 12.37
C GLU A 10 -31.44 11.16 13.04
N LEU A 11 -31.84 10.48 14.12
CA LEU A 11 -31.03 9.47 14.80
C LEU A 11 -30.70 8.30 13.86
N GLU A 12 -31.70 7.78 13.16
CA GLU A 12 -31.51 6.69 12.19
C GLU A 12 -30.60 7.10 11.03
N ALA A 13 -30.76 8.31 10.50
CA ALA A 13 -29.91 8.83 9.43
C ALA A 13 -28.45 9.03 9.88
N CYS A 14 -28.25 9.56 11.10
CA CYS A 14 -26.93 9.75 11.69
C CYS A 14 -26.23 8.40 11.91
N TYR A 15 -26.95 7.41 12.46
CA TYR A 15 -26.42 6.06 12.67
C TYR A 15 -26.02 5.37 11.36
N ARG A 16 -26.85 5.45 10.31
CA ARG A 16 -26.51 4.90 8.98
C ARG A 16 -25.27 5.56 8.39
N SER A 17 -25.17 6.89 8.52
CA SER A 17 -24.02 7.65 8.02
C SER A 17 -22.74 7.25 8.75
N LEU A 18 -22.82 7.05 10.07
CA LEU A 18 -21.68 6.59 10.87
C LEU A 18 -21.25 5.18 10.44
N GLN A 19 -22.19 4.25 10.26
CA GLN A 19 -21.89 2.90 9.79
C GLN A 19 -21.16 2.91 8.43
N GLN A 20 -21.62 3.76 7.50
CA GLN A 20 -20.96 3.93 6.20
C GLN A 20 -19.54 4.49 6.36
N ALA A 21 -19.36 5.53 7.17
CA ALA A 21 -18.04 6.12 7.42
C ALA A 21 -17.08 5.09 8.05
N SER A 22 -17.54 4.30 9.01
CA SER A 22 -16.75 3.22 9.61
C SER A 22 -16.34 2.15 8.59
N GLN A 23 -17.21 1.81 7.63
CA GLN A 23 -16.87 0.86 6.56
C GLN A 23 -15.81 1.44 5.63
N GLN A 24 -15.96 2.70 5.22
CA GLN A 24 -14.97 3.39 4.38
C GLN A 24 -13.60 3.48 5.06
N LEU A 25 -13.56 3.77 6.37
CA LEU A 25 -12.31 3.78 7.14
C LEU A 25 -11.60 2.43 7.14
N ARG A 26 -12.34 1.33 7.29
CA ARG A 26 -11.75 -0.03 7.22
C ARG A 26 -11.18 -0.35 5.84
N GLU A 27 -11.84 0.11 4.78
CA GLU A 27 -11.38 -0.09 3.40
C GLU A 27 -10.11 0.71 3.12
N LEU A 28 -10.09 1.98 3.52
CA LEU A 28 -8.91 2.85 3.41
C LEU A 28 -7.72 2.29 4.20
N GLN A 29 -7.95 1.80 5.42
CA GLN A 29 -6.90 1.20 6.23
C GLN A 29 -6.27 -0.03 5.55
N LYS A 30 -7.10 -0.92 5.00
CA LYS A 30 -6.62 -2.09 4.24
C LYS A 30 -5.84 -1.69 3.00
N ALA A 31 -6.29 -0.67 2.29
CA ALA A 31 -5.60 -0.19 1.10
C ALA A 31 -4.22 0.41 1.45
N VAL A 32 -4.13 1.18 2.54
CA VAL A 32 -2.85 1.69 3.05
C VAL A 32 -1.91 0.54 3.42
N GLU A 33 -2.41 -0.50 4.11
CA GLU A 33 -1.60 -1.67 4.48
C GLU A 33 -1.03 -2.41 3.25
N ILE A 34 -1.82 -2.55 2.19
CA ILE A 34 -1.36 -3.14 0.92
C ILE A 34 -0.25 -2.29 0.30
N LEU A 35 -0.42 -0.97 0.26
CA LEU A 35 0.57 -0.04 -0.29
C LEU A 35 1.87 -0.03 0.56
N ASP A 36 1.75 -0.11 1.89
CA ASP A 36 2.89 -0.23 2.80
C ASP A 36 3.72 -1.48 2.50
N ASN A 37 3.07 -2.63 2.32
CA ASN A 37 3.77 -3.87 1.95
C ASN A 37 4.46 -3.75 0.58
N GLN A 38 3.81 -3.11 -0.41
CA GLN A 38 4.43 -2.86 -1.71
C GLN A 38 5.67 -1.95 -1.61
N LEU A 39 5.64 -0.93 -0.76
CA LEU A 39 6.80 -0.07 -0.52
C LEU A 39 7.96 -0.86 0.10
N ILE A 40 7.67 -1.73 1.08
CA ILE A 40 8.66 -2.61 1.70
C ILE A 40 9.29 -3.56 0.66
N ASP A 41 8.47 -4.15 -0.21
CA ASP A 41 8.95 -5.02 -1.29
C ASP A 41 9.88 -4.27 -2.25
N ILE A 42 9.50 -3.06 -2.68
CA ILE A 42 10.32 -2.24 -3.58
C ILE A 42 11.64 -1.84 -2.90
N SER A 43 11.61 -1.43 -1.63
CA SER A 43 12.84 -1.12 -0.88
C SER A 43 13.75 -2.33 -0.73
N SER A 44 13.19 -3.51 -0.48
CA SER A 44 13.96 -4.76 -0.40
C SER A 44 14.59 -5.13 -1.74
N LEU A 45 13.89 -4.93 -2.85
CA LEU A 45 14.43 -5.13 -4.20
C LEU A 45 15.55 -4.13 -4.52
N LEU A 46 15.40 -2.86 -4.15
CA LEU A 46 16.45 -1.85 -4.32
C LEU A 46 17.71 -2.23 -3.53
N GLN A 47 17.56 -2.75 -2.31
CA GLN A 47 18.69 -3.25 -1.53
C GLN A 47 19.34 -4.47 -2.22
N ALA A 48 18.54 -5.43 -2.70
CA ALA A 48 19.07 -6.59 -3.41
C ALA A 48 19.84 -6.21 -4.69
N LEU A 49 19.41 -5.16 -5.40
CA LEU A 49 20.16 -4.59 -6.53
C LEU A 49 21.47 -3.93 -6.08
N GLN A 50 21.54 -3.33 -4.89
CA GLN A 50 22.82 -2.84 -4.37
C GLN A 50 23.75 -3.99 -4.01
N ASP A 51 23.22 -5.04 -3.38
CA ASP A 51 24.02 -6.19 -2.95
C ASP A 51 24.59 -6.96 -4.16
N ILE A 52 23.82 -7.11 -5.25
CA ILE A 52 24.30 -7.83 -6.44
C ILE A 52 25.42 -7.08 -7.17
N LYS A 53 25.51 -5.75 -7.02
CA LYS A 53 26.58 -4.94 -7.60
C LYS A 53 27.96 -5.35 -7.08
N GLU A 54 28.02 -5.81 -5.83
CA GLU A 54 29.25 -6.25 -5.17
C GLU A 54 29.62 -7.71 -5.52
N VAL A 55 28.79 -8.38 -6.34
CA VAL A 55 29.00 -9.76 -6.76
C VAL A 55 29.67 -9.80 -8.14
N GLU A 56 30.88 -10.36 -8.18
CA GLU A 56 31.59 -10.55 -9.44
C GLU A 56 30.83 -11.46 -10.42
N SER A 57 30.84 -11.08 -11.70
CA SER A 57 30.38 -11.94 -12.78
C SER A 57 31.16 -13.26 -12.80
N GLY A 58 30.47 -14.36 -13.04
CA GLY A 58 31.03 -15.70 -13.03
C GLY A 58 31.14 -16.33 -11.65
N ARG A 59 30.77 -15.62 -10.57
CA ARG A 59 30.71 -16.19 -9.21
C ARG A 59 29.58 -17.21 -9.10
N GLU A 60 29.86 -18.27 -8.36
CA GLU A 60 28.86 -19.26 -7.99
C GLU A 60 27.92 -18.67 -6.91
N ILE A 61 26.63 -18.78 -7.15
CA ILE A 61 25.56 -18.27 -6.30
C ILE A 61 24.61 -19.41 -5.93
N LEU A 62 23.94 -19.27 -4.79
CA LEU A 62 22.87 -20.18 -4.38
C LEU A 62 21.53 -19.55 -4.70
N VAL A 63 20.71 -20.25 -5.47
CA VAL A 63 19.35 -19.82 -5.80
C VAL A 63 18.37 -20.65 -4.96
N PRO A 64 17.60 -20.04 -4.05
CA PRO A 64 16.60 -20.75 -3.28
C PRO A 64 15.44 -21.15 -4.20
N ILE A 65 15.02 -22.42 -4.12
CA ILE A 65 13.81 -22.91 -4.82
C ILE A 65 12.71 -23.30 -3.82
N SER A 66 13.07 -23.59 -2.58
CA SER A 66 12.16 -23.83 -1.46
C SER A 66 12.86 -23.58 -0.13
N ASN A 67 12.10 -23.61 0.97
CA ASN A 67 12.65 -23.42 2.31
C ASN A 67 13.72 -24.49 2.62
N GLY A 68 14.97 -24.04 2.77
CA GLY A 68 16.11 -24.92 3.02
C GLY A 68 16.62 -25.69 1.80
N ILE A 69 16.11 -25.43 0.60
CA ILE A 69 16.50 -26.11 -0.64
C ILE A 69 17.01 -25.10 -1.67
N PHE A 70 18.24 -25.30 -2.11
CA PHE A 70 18.98 -24.40 -2.99
C PHE A 70 19.55 -25.15 -4.20
N ILE A 71 19.71 -24.44 -5.32
CA ILE A 71 20.49 -24.90 -6.46
C ILE A 71 21.73 -24.02 -6.63
N ASN A 72 22.83 -24.61 -7.09
CA ASN A 72 24.01 -23.87 -7.51
C ASN A 72 23.77 -23.28 -8.90
N ALA A 73 24.07 -21.99 -9.06
CA ALA A 73 24.06 -21.30 -10.33
C ALA A 73 25.30 -20.41 -10.46
N ARG A 74 25.55 -19.88 -11.65
CA ARG A 74 26.64 -18.93 -11.89
C ARG A 74 26.04 -17.60 -12.36
N LEU A 75 26.39 -16.50 -11.70
CA LEU A 75 25.94 -15.18 -12.11
C LEU A 75 26.59 -14.82 -13.45
N ALA A 76 25.80 -14.59 -14.50
CA ALA A 76 26.35 -14.26 -15.81
C ALA A 76 26.90 -12.82 -15.84
N GLU A 77 26.04 -11.85 -15.55
CA GLU A 77 26.34 -10.42 -15.53
C GLU A 77 25.59 -9.76 -14.37
N HIS A 78 26.26 -8.91 -13.59
CA HIS A 78 25.67 -8.20 -12.46
C HIS A 78 24.97 -6.89 -12.85
N ASP A 79 25.25 -6.37 -14.05
CA ASP A 79 24.70 -5.11 -14.58
C ASP A 79 23.71 -5.33 -15.74
N SER A 80 23.04 -6.48 -15.79
CA SER A 80 22.09 -6.78 -16.87
C SER A 80 20.84 -7.51 -16.39
N PHE A 81 19.71 -6.81 -16.47
CA PHE A 81 18.42 -7.26 -15.96
C PHE A 81 17.40 -7.35 -17.10
N LEU A 82 16.59 -8.40 -17.10
CA LEU A 82 15.43 -8.53 -17.97
C LEU A 82 14.20 -7.99 -17.24
N VAL A 83 13.67 -6.87 -17.73
CA VAL A 83 12.58 -6.14 -17.08
C VAL A 83 11.35 -6.16 -17.95
N ASN A 84 10.24 -6.65 -17.41
CA ASN A 84 8.93 -6.57 -18.07
C ASN A 84 8.36 -5.15 -17.92
N VAL A 85 8.07 -4.51 -19.05
CA VAL A 85 7.52 -3.15 -19.14
C VAL A 85 6.04 -3.12 -19.55
N GLY A 86 5.37 -4.28 -19.56
CA GLY A 86 3.97 -4.45 -19.90
C GLY A 86 3.74 -5.05 -21.29
N SER A 87 2.49 -5.45 -21.56
CA SER A 87 2.07 -5.99 -22.87
C SER A 87 2.91 -7.16 -23.40
N GLY A 88 3.49 -7.95 -22.49
CA GLY A 88 4.39 -9.06 -22.84
C GLY A 88 5.78 -8.62 -23.32
N VAL A 89 6.12 -7.32 -23.24
CA VAL A 89 7.41 -6.79 -23.68
C VAL A 89 8.41 -6.84 -22.53
N VAL A 90 9.56 -7.46 -22.81
CA VAL A 90 10.70 -7.53 -21.89
C VAL A 90 11.87 -6.82 -22.54
N VAL A 91 12.49 -5.91 -21.80
CA VAL A 91 13.67 -5.15 -22.23
C VAL A 91 14.85 -5.44 -21.33
N ARG A 92 16.05 -5.34 -21.88
CA ARG A 92 17.29 -5.39 -21.09
C ARG A 92 17.55 -4.01 -20.51
N LYS A 93 17.85 -3.93 -19.21
CA LYS A 93 18.20 -2.72 -18.49
C LYS A 93 19.46 -2.94 -17.65
N SER A 94 20.25 -1.90 -17.49
CA SER A 94 21.35 -1.85 -16.53
C SER A 94 20.82 -1.82 -15.09
N LEU A 95 21.73 -2.00 -14.13
CA LEU A 95 21.45 -1.84 -12.71
C LEU A 95 20.96 -0.42 -12.39
N GLY A 96 21.57 0.59 -13.01
CA GLY A 96 21.18 1.99 -12.88
C GLY A 96 19.75 2.25 -13.38
N GLU A 97 19.47 1.87 -14.63
CA GLU A 97 18.13 2.04 -15.23
C GLU A 97 17.04 1.25 -14.49
N THR A 98 17.38 0.07 -13.95
CA THR A 98 16.45 -0.75 -13.17
C THR A 98 16.20 -0.11 -11.80
N SER A 99 17.23 0.46 -11.17
CA SER A 99 17.11 1.19 -9.90
C SER A 99 16.27 2.45 -10.05
N GLU A 100 16.49 3.23 -11.11
CA GLU A 100 15.68 4.42 -11.41
C GLU A 100 14.21 4.05 -11.65
N LEU A 101 13.95 2.97 -12.40
CA LEU A 101 12.59 2.46 -12.60
C LEU A 101 11.90 2.12 -11.28
N LEU A 102 12.59 1.41 -10.38
CA LEU A 102 12.05 1.04 -9.08
C LEU A 102 11.84 2.26 -8.16
N GLN A 103 12.73 3.25 -8.20
CA GLN A 103 12.57 4.52 -7.46
C GLN A 103 11.37 5.33 -7.96
N GLY A 104 11.14 5.35 -9.28
CA GLY A 104 9.93 5.92 -9.87
C GLY A 104 8.67 5.24 -9.35
N ARG A 105 8.64 3.90 -9.41
CA ARG A 105 7.52 3.11 -8.86
C ARG A 105 7.32 3.33 -7.36
N PHE A 106 8.40 3.42 -6.59
CA PHE A 106 8.32 3.73 -5.16
C PHE A 106 7.62 5.06 -4.94
N SER A 107 8.03 6.11 -5.68
CA SER A 107 7.47 7.44 -5.56
C SER A 107 5.97 7.48 -5.95
N GLU A 108 5.59 6.73 -6.98
CA GLU A 108 4.19 6.60 -7.39
C GLU A 108 3.33 5.92 -6.31
N VAL A 109 3.81 4.81 -5.74
CA VAL A 109 3.10 4.08 -4.67
C VAL A 109 3.02 4.92 -3.39
N ASP A 110 4.09 5.62 -3.02
CA ASP A 110 4.12 6.47 -1.82
C ASP A 110 3.19 7.69 -1.97
N ALA A 111 3.10 8.27 -3.17
CA ALA A 111 2.14 9.33 -3.46
C ALA A 111 0.69 8.82 -3.34
N GLN A 112 0.39 7.63 -3.87
CA GLN A 112 -0.93 7.00 -3.71
C GLN A 112 -1.27 6.72 -2.24
N ARG A 113 -0.30 6.19 -1.48
CA ARG A 113 -0.43 5.93 -0.05
C ARG A 113 -0.72 7.21 0.73
N SER A 114 0.03 8.27 0.44
CA SER A 114 -0.15 9.59 1.07
C SER A 114 -1.54 10.16 0.80
N GLU A 115 -2.07 9.98 -0.41
CA GLU A 115 -3.43 10.39 -0.75
C GLU A 115 -4.49 9.57 0.02
N MET A 116 -4.31 8.26 0.14
CA MET A 116 -5.22 7.41 0.93
C MET A 116 -5.22 7.77 2.42
N LEU A 117 -4.06 8.12 2.99
CA LEU A 117 -3.96 8.59 4.36
C LEU A 117 -4.71 9.91 4.59
N LYS A 118 -4.60 10.87 3.66
CA LYS A 118 -5.38 12.12 3.72
C LYS A 118 -6.88 11.86 3.68
N GLN A 119 -7.33 10.91 2.84
CA GLN A 119 -8.73 10.51 2.78
C GLN A 119 -9.18 9.83 4.08
N PHE A 120 -8.31 9.00 4.67
CA PHE A 120 -8.55 8.36 5.95
C PHE A 120 -8.73 9.41 7.06
N GLU A 121 -7.83 10.39 7.16
CA GLU A 121 -7.91 11.47 8.15
C GLU A 121 -9.23 12.26 8.02
N LYS A 122 -9.62 12.62 6.79
CA LYS A 122 -10.88 13.34 6.52
C LYS A 122 -12.10 12.50 6.90
N SER A 123 -12.11 11.22 6.55
CA SER A 123 -13.21 10.31 6.88
C SER A 123 -13.29 10.05 8.39
N SER A 124 -12.15 9.98 9.07
CA SER A 124 -12.04 9.81 10.52
C SER A 124 -12.62 11.02 11.26
N ALA A 125 -12.26 12.23 10.84
CA ALA A 125 -12.85 13.46 11.37
C ALA A 125 -14.38 13.52 11.18
N THR A 126 -14.86 13.07 10.02
CA THR A 126 -16.30 13.00 9.73
C THR A 126 -17.01 11.99 10.65
N ALA A 127 -16.43 10.81 10.84
CA ALA A 127 -16.96 9.79 11.75
C ALA A 127 -17.03 10.30 13.20
N GLN A 128 -15.98 10.98 13.68
CA GLN A 128 -15.97 11.57 15.03
C GLN A 128 -17.07 12.62 15.23
N GLU A 129 -17.34 13.45 14.21
CA GLU A 129 -18.43 14.43 14.28
C GLU A 129 -19.80 13.75 14.32
N LEU A 130 -19.99 12.70 13.51
CA LEU A 130 -21.21 11.88 13.54
C LEU A 130 -21.41 11.21 14.90
N GLU A 131 -20.35 10.70 15.53
CA GLU A 131 -20.41 10.11 16.88
C GLU A 131 -20.84 11.14 17.94
N LYS A 132 -20.26 12.35 17.92
CA LYS A 132 -20.65 13.44 18.84
C LYS A 132 -22.11 13.85 18.65
N ARG A 133 -22.56 13.96 17.39
CA ARG A 133 -23.96 14.28 17.07
C ARG A 133 -24.90 13.18 17.56
N LEU A 134 -24.52 11.91 17.38
CA LEU A 134 -25.29 10.77 17.87
C LEU A 134 -25.42 10.79 19.40
N GLN A 135 -24.34 11.09 20.13
CA GLN A 135 -24.36 11.23 21.60
C GLN A 135 -25.32 12.34 22.06
N THR A 136 -25.29 13.49 21.36
CA THR A 136 -26.17 14.63 21.63
C THR A 136 -27.64 14.25 21.39
N LEU A 137 -27.96 13.57 20.29
CA LEU A 137 -29.30 13.11 19.98
C LEU A 137 -29.83 12.09 21.01
N LEU A 138 -28.95 11.23 21.52
CA LEU A 138 -29.25 10.24 22.56
C LEU A 138 -29.39 10.83 23.97
N GLY A 139 -29.13 12.13 24.15
CA GLY A 139 -29.28 12.81 25.44
C GLY A 139 -28.22 12.43 26.49
N LYS A 140 -27.08 11.89 26.06
CA LYS A 140 -25.90 11.69 26.92
C LYS A 140 -24.95 12.88 26.76
N GLY A 141 -25.31 13.99 27.39
CA GLY A 141 -24.46 15.17 27.62
C GLY A 141 -24.38 15.45 29.10
#